data_AF-A0A0C3IT24-F1
#
_entry.id   AF-A0A0C3IT24-F1
#
_cell.length_a   1.000
_cell.length_b   1.000
_cell.length_c   1.000
_cell.angle_alpha   90.00
_cell.angle_beta   90.00
_cell.angle_gamma   90.00
#
_symmetry.space_group_name_H-M   'P 1'
#
loop_
_entity.id
_entity.type
_entity.pdbx_description
1 polymer ?
#
loop_
_entity_poly.entity_id
_entity_poly.type
_entity_poly.pdbx_seq_one_letter_code
_entity_poly.pdbx_strand_id
1 'polypeptide(L)'
;KCLDGTRTDVLTEIIDWIYDTDESVPCILWLCGQAGKGKSAIVHMIALWFKNVGGVGSCFCFSCDWQAEHLEEKIFRTITCDLAERDPAFRQALVGALATDEPLKTSSDVTLQWQKLILEPL
;
A
#
# COMPACT_ATOMS: atom_id res chain seq x y z
N LYS A 1 20.47 14.81 16.73
CA LYS A 1 19.40 15.60 17.38
C LYS A 1 18.74 16.43 16.28
N CYS A 2 17.58 15.98 15.80
CA CYS A 2 16.75 16.73 14.84
C CYS A 2 15.95 17.79 15.62
N LEU A 3 15.66 18.93 15.01
CA LEU A 3 14.80 19.96 15.59
C LEU A 3 13.38 19.39 15.77
N ASP A 4 12.89 19.39 17.01
CA ASP A 4 11.67 18.71 17.48
C ASP A 4 10.34 19.29 16.94
N GLY A 5 10.34 20.01 15.81
CA GLY A 5 9.12 20.58 15.21
C GLY A 5 8.85 20.12 13.77
N THR A 6 9.88 20.04 12.93
CA THR A 6 9.71 19.89 11.47
C THR A 6 9.16 18.53 11.03
N ARG A 7 9.25 17.50 11.89
CA ARG A 7 8.68 16.17 11.59
C ARG A 7 7.19 16.11 11.84
N THR A 8 6.70 16.89 12.80
CA THR A 8 5.27 16.94 13.14
C THR A 8 4.49 17.63 12.03
N ASP A 9 5.02 18.73 11.50
CA ASP A 9 4.38 19.49 10.41
C ASP A 9 4.17 18.62 9.16
N VAL A 10 5.21 17.85 8.76
CA VAL A 10 5.13 16.95 7.60
C VAL A 10 4.11 15.82 7.84
N LEU A 11 3.97 15.31 9.06
CA LEU A 11 2.96 14.29 9.36
C LEU A 11 1.56 14.86 9.25
N THR A 12 1.34 16.05 9.79
CA THR A 12 0.05 16.74 9.70
C THR A 12 -0.31 16.99 8.24
N GLU A 13 0.62 17.51 7.43
CA GLU A 13 0.39 17.71 5.99
C GLU A 13 0.01 16.41 5.26
N ILE A 14 0.68 15.29 5.57
CA ILE A 14 0.35 14.01 4.95
C ILE A 14 -1.01 13.49 5.44
N ILE A 15 -1.33 13.65 6.73
CA ILE A 15 -2.65 13.27 7.27
C ILE A 15 -3.75 14.08 6.59
N ASP A 16 -3.58 15.41 6.51
CA ASP A 16 -4.54 16.30 5.86
C ASP A 16 -4.74 15.92 4.39
N TRP A 17 -3.65 15.63 3.66
CA TRP A 17 -3.70 15.12 2.28
C TRP A 17 -4.48 13.81 2.16
N ILE A 18 -4.36 12.88 3.11
CA ILE A 18 -5.08 11.59 3.05
C ILE A 18 -6.60 11.77 3.25
N TYR A 19 -7.01 12.75 4.05
CA TYR A 19 -8.42 13.02 4.32
C TYR A 19 -9.05 14.05 3.37
N ASP A 20 -8.27 14.64 2.47
CA ASP A 20 -8.80 15.56 1.47
C ASP A 20 -9.57 14.78 0.40
N THR A 21 -10.87 15.09 0.30
CA THR A 21 -11.80 14.43 -0.62
C THR A 21 -12.01 15.20 -1.93
N ASP A 22 -11.29 16.31 -2.14
CA ASP A 22 -11.37 17.07 -3.37
C ASP A 22 -10.79 16.26 -4.55
N GLU A 23 -11.53 16.20 -5.67
CA GLU A 23 -11.14 15.43 -6.86
C GLU A 23 -9.83 15.93 -7.50
N SER A 24 -9.40 17.15 -7.19
CA SER A 24 -8.14 17.72 -7.67
C SER A 24 -6.92 17.26 -6.88
N VAL A 25 -7.12 16.59 -5.75
CA VAL A 25 -6.02 16.11 -4.90
C VAL A 25 -5.38 14.88 -5.55
N PRO A 26 -4.05 14.87 -5.72
CA PRO A 26 -3.38 13.72 -6.32
C PRO A 26 -3.50 12.50 -5.41
N CYS A 27 -3.72 11.30 -5.96
CA CYS A 27 -3.77 10.04 -5.19
C CYS A 27 -2.39 9.47 -4.82
N ILE A 28 -1.32 10.12 -5.26
CA ILE A 28 0.07 9.69 -4.99
C ILE A 28 0.83 10.87 -4.37
N LEU A 29 1.32 10.67 -3.15
CA LEU A 29 2.20 11.62 -2.46
C LEU A 29 3.66 11.17 -2.58
N TRP A 30 4.53 12.06 -3.07
CA TRP A 30 5.96 11.78 -3.23
C TRP A 30 6.79 12.44 -2.13
N LEU A 31 7.24 11.66 -1.15
CA LEU A 31 8.06 12.15 -0.03
C LEU A 31 9.56 12.20 -0.41
N CYS A 32 10.03 13.38 -0.81
CA CYS A 32 11.41 13.64 -1.21
C CYS A 32 12.25 14.24 -0.08
N GLY A 33 13.56 13.98 -0.05
CA GLY A 33 14.46 14.62 0.92
C GLY A 33 15.87 14.04 0.93
N GLN A 34 16.78 14.66 1.69
CA GLN A 34 18.16 14.20 1.80
C GLN A 34 18.24 12.78 2.42
N ALA A 35 19.21 11.97 1.96
CA ALA A 35 19.50 10.66 2.56
C ALA A 35 19.76 10.78 4.07
N GLY A 36 19.33 9.79 4.85
CA GLY A 36 19.54 9.77 6.31
C GLY A 36 18.64 10.70 7.13
N LYS A 37 17.70 11.45 6.51
CA LYS A 37 16.78 12.34 7.26
C LYS A 37 15.55 11.62 7.86
N GLY A 38 15.44 10.31 7.65
CA GLY A 38 14.39 9.49 8.27
C GLY A 38 13.06 9.48 7.53
N LYS A 39 13.06 9.61 6.19
CA LYS A 39 11.85 9.51 5.36
C LYS A 39 11.07 8.20 5.62
N SER A 40 11.78 7.07 5.66
CA SER A 40 11.18 5.78 6.00
C SER A 40 10.62 5.72 7.42
N ALA A 41 11.14 6.52 8.35
CA ALA A 41 10.58 6.62 9.70
C ALA A 41 9.26 7.41 9.71
N ILE A 42 9.14 8.46 8.87
CA ILE A 42 7.89 9.20 8.67
C ILE A 42 6.82 8.27 8.07
N VAL A 43 7.14 7.55 6.98
CA VAL A 43 6.22 6.60 6.34
C VAL A 43 5.77 5.51 7.32
N HIS A 44 6.69 4.91 8.08
CA HIS A 44 6.32 3.91 9.10
C HIS A 44 5.41 4.49 10.20
N MET A 45 5.65 5.72 10.63
CA MET A 45 4.83 6.34 11.66
C MET A 45 3.41 6.64 11.15
N ILE A 46 3.27 7.07 9.89
CA ILE A 46 1.97 7.22 9.24
C ILE A 46 1.28 5.87 9.17
N ALA A 47 1.94 4.83 8.63
CA ALA A 47 1.35 3.49 8.53
C ALA A 47 0.89 2.94 9.90
N LEU A 48 1.68 3.16 10.96
CA LEU A 48 1.32 2.76 12.31
C LEU A 48 0.12 3.55 12.85
N TRP A 49 0.12 4.88 12.68
CA TRP A 49 -1.00 5.74 13.07
C TRP A 49 -2.30 5.28 12.39
N PHE A 50 -2.22 5.03 11.09
CA PHE A 50 -3.33 4.62 10.24
C PHE A 50 -3.85 3.22 10.61
N LYS A 51 -2.95 2.30 10.97
CA LYS A 51 -3.31 0.99 11.54
C LYS A 51 -4.08 1.14 12.86
N ASN A 52 -3.68 2.08 13.72
CA ASN A 52 -4.32 2.28 15.02
C ASN A 52 -5.71 2.92 14.93
N VAL A 53 -5.93 3.83 13.97
CA VAL A 53 -7.25 4.44 13.74
C VAL A 53 -8.18 3.55 12.90
N GLY A 54 -7.72 2.37 12.47
CA GLY A 54 -8.51 1.41 11.68
C GLY A 54 -8.72 1.80 10.22
N GLY A 55 -8.00 2.79 9.71
CA GLY A 55 -8.21 3.38 8.37
C GLY A 55 -7.43 2.70 7.23
N VAL A 56 -6.43 1.87 7.52
CA VAL A 56 -5.64 1.21 6.47
C VAL A 56 -6.41 0.07 5.87
N GLY A 57 -6.59 0.02 4.55
CA GLY A 57 -7.03 -1.18 3.83
C GLY A 57 -5.92 -2.24 3.74
N SER A 58 -4.72 -1.84 3.30
CA SER A 58 -3.50 -2.65 3.24
C SER A 58 -2.25 -1.76 3.33
N CYS A 59 -1.12 -2.30 3.79
CA CYS A 59 0.16 -1.58 3.82
C CYS A 59 1.30 -2.50 3.35
N PHE A 60 2.12 -2.01 2.42
CA PHE A 60 3.27 -2.74 1.90
C PHE A 60 4.50 -1.85 1.78
N CYS A 61 5.67 -2.38 2.15
CA CYS A 61 6.95 -1.67 2.12
C CYS A 61 8.02 -2.53 1.43
N PHE A 62 8.76 -1.94 0.50
CA PHE A 62 9.94 -2.57 -0.12
C PHE A 62 11.03 -1.53 -0.37
N SER A 63 12.26 -1.99 -0.59
CA SER A 63 13.41 -1.16 -0.94
C SER A 63 13.95 -1.57 -2.30
N CYS A 64 14.18 -0.60 -3.19
CA CYS A 64 14.84 -0.86 -4.47
C CYS A 64 16.28 -1.38 -4.30
N ASP A 65 16.91 -1.13 -3.14
CA ASP A 65 18.27 -1.61 -2.86
C ASP A 65 18.32 -3.10 -2.53
N TRP A 66 17.17 -3.74 -2.29
CA TRP A 66 17.04 -5.16 -1.94
C TRP A 66 16.23 -5.93 -2.99
N GLN A 67 16.64 -5.82 -4.26
CA GLN A 67 16.02 -6.51 -5.41
C GLN A 67 16.08 -8.04 -5.35
N ALA A 68 16.90 -8.63 -4.47
CA ALA A 68 17.09 -10.08 -4.41
C ALA A 68 15.82 -10.87 -4.07
N GLU A 69 14.81 -10.22 -3.49
CA GLU A 69 13.57 -10.86 -3.05
C GLU A 69 12.36 -10.60 -3.95
N HIS A 70 12.51 -9.78 -5.01
CA HIS A 70 11.43 -9.37 -5.92
C HIS A 70 10.13 -9.01 -5.19
N LEU A 71 10.26 -8.27 -4.08
CA LEU A 71 9.14 -7.96 -3.19
C LEU A 71 8.06 -7.13 -3.89
N GLU A 72 8.45 -6.32 -4.88
CA GLU A 72 7.53 -5.58 -5.75
C GLU A 72 6.48 -6.49 -6.41
N GLU A 73 6.81 -7.73 -6.72
CA GLU A 73 5.90 -8.71 -7.34
C GLU A 73 4.84 -9.22 -6.35
N LYS A 74 4.99 -8.93 -5.05
CA LYS A 74 4.07 -9.38 -3.99
C LYS A 74 3.08 -8.29 -3.57
N ILE A 75 3.26 -7.04 -4.02
CA ILE A 75 2.42 -5.89 -3.62
C ILE A 75 0.93 -6.22 -3.76
N PHE A 76 0.51 -6.61 -4.96
CA PHE A 76 -0.91 -6.84 -5.21
C PHE A 76 -1.44 -8.08 -4.52
N ARG A 77 -0.61 -9.12 -4.32
CA ARG A 77 -1.00 -10.29 -3.54
C ARG A 77 -1.27 -9.91 -2.08
N THR A 78 -0.38 -9.12 -1.46
CA THR A 78 -0.59 -8.64 -0.09
C THR A 78 -1.86 -7.81 0.01
N ILE A 79 -2.06 -6.85 -0.91
CA ILE A 79 -3.27 -6.00 -0.93
C ILE A 79 -4.53 -6.86 -1.11
N THR A 80 -4.48 -7.84 -2.00
CA THR A 80 -5.59 -8.76 -2.27
C THR A 80 -5.97 -9.58 -1.03
N CYS A 81 -4.98 -10.15 -0.34
CA CYS A 81 -5.22 -10.91 0.90
C CYS A 81 -5.82 -10.00 1.98
N ASP A 82 -5.25 -8.83 2.21
CA ASP A 82 -5.73 -7.88 3.22
C ASP A 82 -7.17 -7.43 2.93
N LEU A 83 -7.53 -7.26 1.64
CA LEU A 83 -8.89 -6.91 1.22
C LEU A 83 -9.86 -8.08 1.44
N ALA A 84 -9.47 -9.31 1.09
CA ALA A 84 -10.27 -10.52 1.30
C ALA A 84 -10.49 -10.87 2.78
N GLU A 85 -9.59 -10.46 3.67
CA GLU A 85 -9.82 -10.58 5.11
C GLU A 85 -10.92 -9.65 5.61
N ARG A 86 -11.10 -8.49 4.96
CA ARG A 86 -12.01 -7.43 5.38
C ARG A 86 -13.37 -7.48 4.71
N ASP A 87 -13.41 -7.90 3.45
CA ASP A 87 -14.63 -7.98 2.65
C ASP A 87 -14.92 -9.44 2.25
N PRO A 88 -15.92 -10.08 2.90
CA PRO A 88 -16.34 -11.44 2.55
C PRO A 88 -16.83 -11.60 1.11
N ALA A 89 -17.44 -10.57 0.51
CA ALA A 89 -17.95 -10.63 -0.85
C ALA A 89 -16.77 -10.62 -1.84
N PHE A 90 -15.81 -9.71 -1.63
CA PHE A 90 -14.56 -9.70 -2.39
C PHE A 90 -13.82 -11.05 -2.26
N ARG A 91 -13.71 -11.60 -1.05
CA ARG A 91 -13.07 -12.90 -0.82
C ARG A 91 -13.73 -14.02 -1.64
N GLN A 92 -15.05 -14.07 -1.67
CA GLN A 92 -15.78 -15.10 -2.40
C GLN A 92 -15.50 -15.01 -3.91
N ALA A 93 -15.51 -13.80 -4.44
CA ALA A 93 -15.27 -13.60 -5.86
C ALA A 93 -13.80 -13.81 -6.25
N LEU A 94 -12.85 -13.43 -5.39
CA LEU A 94 -11.43 -13.77 -5.52
C LEU A 94 -11.21 -15.28 -5.58
N VAL A 95 -11.86 -16.06 -4.70
CA VAL A 95 -11.79 -17.53 -4.73
C VAL A 95 -12.28 -18.08 -6.07
N GLY A 96 -13.33 -17.49 -6.64
CA GLY A 96 -13.81 -17.79 -7.98
C GLY A 96 -12.75 -17.54 -9.05
N ALA A 97 -12.14 -16.36 -9.05
CA ALA A 97 -11.08 -15.98 -9.99
C ALA A 97 -9.87 -16.93 -9.93
N LEU A 98 -9.44 -17.31 -8.71
CA LEU A 98 -8.32 -18.23 -8.48
C LEU A 98 -8.64 -19.69 -8.81
N ALA A 99 -9.92 -20.09 -8.83
CA ALA A 99 -10.33 -21.43 -9.21
C ALA A 99 -10.25 -21.66 -10.73
N THR A 100 -10.40 -20.59 -11.52
CA THR A 100 -10.36 -20.64 -12.98
C THR A 100 -8.96 -20.51 -13.57
N ASP A 101 -7.99 -19.96 -12.84
CA ASP A 101 -6.74 -19.49 -13.44
C ASP A 101 -5.51 -19.81 -12.55
N GLU A 102 -5.01 -21.04 -12.67
CA GLU A 102 -3.84 -21.56 -11.94
C GLU A 102 -2.56 -20.70 -12.04
N PRO A 103 -2.18 -20.12 -13.21
CA PRO A 103 -0.96 -19.32 -13.31
C PRO A 103 -1.02 -17.99 -12.53
N LEU A 104 -2.20 -17.49 -12.15
CA LEU A 104 -2.31 -16.27 -11.32
C LEU A 104 -1.72 -16.45 -9.92
N LYS A 105 -1.67 -17.69 -9.42
CA LYS A 105 -1.13 -17.99 -8.09
C LYS A 105 0.39 -17.81 -8.04
N THR A 106 1.08 -17.92 -9.17
CA THR A 106 2.54 -17.91 -9.25
C THR A 106 3.11 -16.82 -10.16
N SER A 107 2.29 -16.17 -10.98
CA SER A 107 2.73 -15.12 -11.90
C SER A 107 3.43 -13.95 -11.21
N SER A 108 4.60 -13.57 -11.71
CA SER A 108 5.34 -12.36 -11.34
C SER A 108 4.88 -11.12 -12.11
N ASP A 109 3.94 -11.25 -13.05
CA ASP A 109 3.39 -10.12 -13.81
C ASP A 109 2.48 -9.26 -12.93
N VAL A 110 3.02 -8.12 -12.50
CA VAL A 110 2.37 -7.13 -11.64
C VAL A 110 1.12 -6.51 -12.30
N THR A 111 1.11 -6.37 -13.63
CA THR A 111 -0.05 -5.82 -14.37
C THR A 111 -1.18 -6.84 -14.39
N LEU A 112 -0.84 -8.11 -14.65
CA LEU A 112 -1.81 -9.20 -14.62
C LEU A 112 -2.38 -9.38 -13.20
N GLN A 113 -1.53 -9.34 -12.18
CA GLN A 113 -1.98 -9.40 -10.78
C GLN A 113 -2.96 -8.27 -10.44
N TRP A 114 -2.66 -7.02 -10.83
CA TRP A 114 -3.56 -5.89 -10.62
C TRP A 114 -4.93 -6.12 -11.25
N GLN A 115 -4.96 -6.51 -12.53
CA GLN A 115 -6.21 -6.74 -13.25
C GLN A 115 -7.01 -7.89 -12.63
N LYS A 116 -6.39 -9.04 -12.47
CA LYS A 116 -7.08 -10.28 -12.11
C LYS A 116 -7.38 -10.43 -10.62
N LEU A 117 -6.54 -9.85 -9.76
CA LEU A 117 -6.68 -10.00 -8.31
C LEU A 117 -7.34 -8.80 -7.63
N ILE A 118 -7.30 -7.60 -8.24
CA ILE A 118 -7.88 -6.39 -7.64
C ILE A 118 -9.08 -5.86 -8.42
N LEU A 119 -8.97 -5.71 -9.75
CA LEU A 119 -10.03 -5.05 -10.54
C LEU A 119 -11.18 -5.96 -10.94
N GLU A 120 -10.90 -7.17 -11.40
CA GLU A 120 -11.91 -8.10 -11.94
C GLU A 120 -12.72 -8.89 -10.90
N PRO A 121 -12.25 -9.18 -9.67
CA PRO A 121 -13.02 -9.95 -8.71
C PRO A 121 -14.31 -9.29 -8.19
N LEU A 122 -14.71 -8.11 -8.65
CA LEU A 122 -16.00 -7.49 -8.29
C LEU A 122 -16.81 -7.12 -9.52
#